data_AF-A0A498J2Z6-F1
#
_entry.id   AF-A0A498J2Z6-F1
#
_cell.length_a   1.000
_cell.length_b   1.000
_cell.length_c   1.000
_cell.angle_alpha   90.00
_cell.angle_beta   90.00
_cell.angle_gamma   90.00
#
_symmetry.space_group_name_H-M   'P 1'
#
loop_
_entity.id
_entity.type
_entity.pdbx_description
1 polymer ?
#
loop_
_entity_poly.entity_id
_entity_poly.type
_entity_poly.pdbx_seq_one_letter_code
_entity_poly.pdbx_strand_id
1 'polypeptide(L)'
;MPLIFVLLSLISSLSPSIDVEQNCISVYNNVAGVPVEIHQEERVYIPELNFGHLLTSSNYYDTVKKTTGGRNGYGPKLTNIFSTKFIIETTDV
;
A
#
# COMPACT_ATOMS: atom_id res chain seq x y z
N MET A 1 -10.82 20.90 2.65
CA MET A 1 -9.57 20.15 2.41
C MET A 1 -9.83 19.30 1.18
N PRO A 2 -9.09 19.43 0.07
CA PRO A 2 -9.45 18.73 -1.15
C PRO A 2 -9.27 17.22 -0.93
N LEU A 3 -10.29 16.48 -1.33
CA LEU A 3 -10.52 15.05 -1.06
C LEU A 3 -9.70 14.21 -2.04
N ILE A 4 -8.52 13.71 -1.63
CA ILE A 4 -7.59 13.03 -2.54
C ILE A 4 -8.07 11.59 -2.83
N PHE A 5 -7.99 11.18 -4.10
CA PHE A 5 -8.12 9.80 -4.54
C PHE A 5 -6.71 9.25 -4.82
N VAL A 6 -6.35 8.11 -4.22
CA VAL A 6 -5.03 7.49 -4.46
C VAL A 6 -5.19 6.09 -5.00
N LEU A 7 -4.56 5.85 -6.15
CA LEU A 7 -4.39 4.54 -6.75
C LEU A 7 -2.93 4.11 -6.57
N LEU A 8 -2.72 3.02 -5.85
CA LEU A 8 -1.41 2.39 -5.73
C LEU A 8 -1.47 1.05 -6.47
N SER A 9 -0.79 0.99 -7.62
CA SER A 9 -0.58 -0.26 -8.33
C SER A 9 0.84 -0.73 -8.09
N LEU A 10 0.99 -1.94 -7.57
CA LEU A 10 2.28 -2.48 -7.19
C LEU A 10 3.03 -3.14 -8.36
N ILE A 11 2.37 -3.26 -9.52
CA ILE A 11 2.90 -3.91 -10.72
C ILE A 11 2.38 -3.15 -11.94
N SER A 12 3.19 -2.26 -12.49
CA SER A 12 2.91 -1.64 -13.78
C SER A 12 4.12 -0.89 -14.34
N SER A 13 4.36 -1.01 -15.65
CA SER A 13 5.35 -0.21 -16.37
C SER A 13 4.91 1.24 -16.61
N LEU A 14 3.78 1.66 -16.03
CA LEU A 14 3.27 3.03 -16.08
C LEU A 14 4.11 3.97 -15.20
N SER A 15 4.24 5.22 -15.63
CA SER A 15 4.84 6.27 -14.83
C SER A 15 3.84 6.79 -13.77
N PRO A 16 4.30 7.18 -12.57
CA PRO A 16 3.45 7.86 -11.60
C PRO A 16 2.81 9.10 -12.23
N SER A 17 1.56 9.38 -11.88
CA SER A 17 0.77 10.45 -12.48
C SER A 17 -0.06 11.19 -11.44
N ILE A 18 -0.27 12.49 -11.66
CA ILE A 18 -1.15 13.34 -10.87
C ILE A 18 -2.19 13.91 -11.83
N ASP A 19 -3.45 13.57 -11.61
CA ASP A 19 -4.59 14.16 -12.30
C ASP A 19 -5.25 15.18 -11.37
N VAL A 20 -5.04 16.47 -11.68
CA VAL A 20 -5.53 17.58 -10.87
C VAL A 20 -7.04 17.77 -11.01
N GLU A 21 -7.59 17.46 -12.19
CA GLU A 21 -9.04 17.62 -12.44
C GLU A 21 -9.84 16.57 -11.68
N GLN A 22 -9.33 15.34 -11.63
CA GLN A 22 -9.93 14.23 -10.89
C GLN A 22 -9.47 14.15 -9.43
N ASN A 23 -8.53 15.01 -9.01
CA ASN A 23 -7.86 14.99 -7.72
C ASN A 23 -7.30 13.58 -7.37
N CYS A 24 -6.69 12.94 -8.38
CA CYS A 24 -6.20 11.57 -8.34
C CYS A 24 -4.67 11.55 -8.37
N ILE A 25 -4.07 10.75 -7.50
CA ILE A 25 -2.64 10.44 -7.51
C ILE A 25 -2.48 8.95 -7.77
N SER A 26 -1.75 8.60 -8.83
CA SER A 26 -1.40 7.21 -9.13
C SER A 26 0.08 6.97 -8.91
N VAL A 27 0.38 5.93 -8.12
CA VAL A 27 1.75 5.48 -7.86
C VAL A 27 1.89 4.05 -8.39
N TYR A 28 2.92 3.82 -9.19
CA TYR A 28 3.24 2.53 -9.76
C TYR A 28 4.62 2.09 -9.29
N ASN A 29 4.76 0.82 -8.91
CA ASN A 29 6.06 0.21 -8.63
C ASN A 29 6.27 -1.00 -9.55
N ASN A 30 7.53 -1.26 -9.88
CA ASN A 30 7.96 -2.45 -10.62
C ASN A 30 8.63 -3.45 -9.67
N VAL A 31 7.99 -3.72 -8.54
CA VAL A 31 8.45 -4.71 -7.55
C VAL A 31 7.56 -5.93 -7.61
N ALA A 32 8.01 -7.03 -7.01
CA ALA A 32 7.14 -8.18 -6.80
C ALA A 32 5.86 -7.74 -6.06
N GLY A 33 4.73 -8.32 -6.42
CA GLY A 33 3.43 -8.02 -5.82
C GLY A 33 3.32 -8.45 -4.35
N VAL A 34 2.09 -8.40 -3.84
CA VAL A 34 1.78 -8.83 -2.46
C VAL A 34 1.02 -10.15 -2.55
N PRO A 35 1.40 -11.17 -1.74
CA PRO A 35 0.68 -12.44 -1.71
C PRO A 35 -0.82 -12.25 -1.51
N VAL A 36 -1.65 -12.85 -2.35
CA VAL A 36 -3.12 -12.75 -2.31
C VAL A 36 -3.68 -13.94 -1.53
N GLU A 37 -3.27 -14.03 -0.27
CA GLU A 37 -3.62 -15.12 0.64
C GLU A 37 -4.33 -14.60 1.89
N ILE A 38 -5.03 -15.49 2.60
CA ILE A 38 -5.65 -15.17 3.89
C ILE A 38 -4.59 -15.33 4.99
N HIS A 39 -4.37 -14.26 5.77
CA HIS A 39 -3.49 -14.29 6.93
C HIS A 39 -4.06 -15.25 7.99
N GLN A 40 -3.24 -16.19 8.48
CA GLN A 40 -3.72 -17.30 9.31
C GLN A 40 -4.32 -16.85 10.65
N GLU A 41 -3.74 -15.84 11.29
CA GLU A 41 -4.18 -15.34 12.60
C GLU A 41 -5.32 -14.32 12.48
N GLU A 42 -5.18 -13.38 11.55
CA GLU A 42 -6.08 -12.22 11.39
C GLU A 42 -7.30 -12.55 10.52
N ARG A 43 -7.25 -13.67 9.77
CA ARG A 43 -8.34 -14.20 8.93
C ARG A 43 -8.88 -13.22 7.88
N VAL A 44 -8.04 -12.30 7.44
CA VAL A 44 -8.29 -11.35 6.35
C VAL A 44 -7.22 -11.52 5.28
N TYR A 45 -7.45 -10.98 4.08
CA TYR A 45 -6.45 -10.99 3.02
C TYR A 45 -5.21 -10.18 3.41
N ILE A 46 -4.02 -10.67 3.04
CA ILE A 46 -2.76 -9.98 3.33
C ILE A 46 -2.72 -8.54 2.75
N PRO A 47 -3.19 -8.26 1.52
CA PRO A 47 -3.31 -6.89 1.02
C PRO A 47 -4.21 -6.01 1.90
N GLU A 48 -5.37 -6.52 2.33
CA GLU A 48 -6.26 -5.80 3.23
C GLU A 48 -5.57 -5.51 4.57
N LEU A 49 -4.89 -6.50 5.15
CA LEU A 49 -4.17 -6.33 6.41
C LEU A 49 -3.06 -5.26 6.28
N ASN A 50 -2.26 -5.32 5.22
CA ASN A 50 -1.14 -4.42 4.98
C ASN A 50 -1.55 -2.98 4.70
N PHE A 51 -2.73 -2.75 4.11
CA PHE A 51 -3.15 -1.42 3.67
C PHE A 51 -4.36 -0.83 4.44
N GLY A 52 -5.09 -1.65 5.19
CA GLY A 52 -6.31 -1.27 5.91
C GLY A 52 -6.20 -1.25 7.44
N HIS A 53 -5.32 -2.05 8.05
CA HIS A 53 -5.28 -2.21 9.51
C HIS A 53 -4.07 -1.50 10.13
N LEU A 54 -4.26 -0.48 10.97
CA LEU A 54 -3.14 0.18 11.66
C LEU A 54 -2.24 -0.80 12.42
N LEU A 55 -0.97 -0.45 12.61
CA LEU A 55 0.02 -1.23 13.38
C LEU A 55 0.33 -2.63 12.84
N THR A 56 0.06 -2.90 11.56
CA THR A 56 0.51 -4.13 10.89
C THR A 56 1.70 -3.82 9.97
N SER A 57 2.77 -4.61 10.11
CA SER A 57 4.01 -4.46 9.35
C SER A 57 4.77 -5.77 9.31
N SER A 58 5.22 -6.20 8.14
CA SER A 58 6.18 -7.30 7.99
C SER A 58 7.60 -6.92 8.44
N ASN A 59 7.82 -5.67 8.89
CA ASN A 59 9.10 -5.12 9.31
C ASN A 59 9.29 -5.02 10.84
N TYR A 60 8.43 -5.62 11.68
CA TYR A 60 8.60 -5.51 13.14
C TYR A 60 9.78 -6.30 13.72
N TYR A 61 10.27 -7.35 13.03
CA TYR A 61 11.40 -8.15 13.51
C TYR A 61 12.71 -7.73 12.82
N ASP A 62 13.54 -7.05 13.61
CA ASP A 62 14.77 -6.33 13.22
C ASP A 62 16.02 -7.24 13.19
N THR A 63 15.87 -8.52 12.82
CA THR A 63 17.00 -9.47 12.75
C THR A 63 17.84 -9.30 11.49
N VAL A 64 17.38 -8.50 10.52
CA VAL A 64 18.09 -8.20 9.27
C VAL A 64 18.21 -6.69 9.13
N LYS A 65 19.43 -6.16 9.01
CA LYS A 65 19.66 -4.76 8.64
C LYS A 65 19.00 -4.48 7.28
N LYS A 66 17.82 -3.87 7.30
CA LYS A 66 17.11 -3.44 6.09
C LYS A 66 17.52 -2.01 5.74
N THR A 67 17.81 -1.76 4.46
CA THR A 67 18.12 -0.43 3.91
C THR A 67 16.84 0.34 3.49
N THR A 68 15.66 -0.19 3.81
CA THR A 68 14.36 0.38 3.43
C THR A 68 13.92 1.51 4.38
N GLY A 69 13.30 2.56 3.84
CA GLY A 69 12.85 3.72 4.65
C GLY A 69 11.64 3.46 5.56
N GLY A 70 10.82 2.45 5.28
CA GLY A 70 9.60 2.15 6.03
C GLY A 70 9.86 1.40 7.34
N ARG A 71 9.62 2.05 8.49
CA ARG A 71 9.89 1.49 9.83
C ARG A 71 8.65 1.12 10.64
N ASN A 72 7.58 1.91 10.54
CA ASN A 72 6.49 1.88 11.53
C ASN A 72 5.16 1.32 10.98
N GLY A 73 5.11 0.87 9.72
CA GLY A 73 3.88 0.35 9.12
C GLY A 73 2.75 1.38 8.87
N TYR A 74 3.01 2.68 9.03
CA TYR A 74 1.96 3.71 8.90
C TYR A 74 1.74 4.27 7.50
N GLY A 75 2.78 4.37 6.66
CA GLY A 75 2.76 5.19 5.45
C GLY A 75 1.52 4.99 4.56
N PRO A 76 1.33 3.78 3.98
CA PRO A 76 0.17 3.51 3.12
C PRO A 76 -1.18 3.67 3.83
N LYS A 77 -1.24 3.39 5.13
CA LYS A 77 -2.46 3.47 5.93
C LYS A 77 -2.86 4.91 6.24
N LEU A 78 -1.88 5.78 6.49
CA LEU A 78 -2.12 7.22 6.60
C LEU A 78 -2.63 7.79 5.27
N THR A 79 -2.06 7.35 4.14
CA THR A 79 -2.58 7.70 2.82
C THR A 79 -4.05 7.29 2.69
N ASN A 80 -4.39 6.07 3.10
CA ASN A 80 -5.78 5.61 3.11
C ASN A 80 -6.69 6.49 3.99
N ILE A 81 -6.31 6.75 5.25
CA ILE A 81 -7.08 7.56 6.22
C ILE A 81 -7.35 8.98 5.69
N PHE A 82 -6.38 9.59 5.01
CA PHE A 82 -6.51 10.96 4.49
C PHE A 82 -7.06 11.02 3.06
N SER A 83 -7.42 9.87 2.46
CA SER A 83 -8.03 9.79 1.14
C SER A 83 -9.53 9.54 1.24
N THR A 84 -10.30 9.98 0.22
CA THR A 84 -11.71 9.58 0.11
C THR A 84 -11.88 8.20 -0.47
N LYS A 85 -10.92 7.80 -1.30
CA LYS A 85 -10.89 6.49 -1.92
C LYS A 85 -9.43 6.11 -2.09
N PHE A 86 -9.12 4.89 -1.70
CA PHE A 86 -7.78 4.32 -1.73
C PHE A 86 -7.89 2.95 -2.39
N ILE A 87 -7.27 2.80 -3.56
CA ILE A 87 -7.29 1.53 -4.31
C ILE A 87 -5.88 0.96 -4.33
N ILE A 88 -5.80 -0.32 -3.98
CA ILE A 88 -4.60 -1.13 -4.17
C ILE A 88 -4.86 -2.11 -5.31
N GLU A 89 -3.96 -2.12 -6.29
CA GLU A 89 -3.91 -3.13 -7.33
C GLU A 89 -2.58 -3.89 -7.23
N THR A 90 -2.66 -5.21 -7.20
CA THR A 90 -1.50 -6.09 -7.09
C THR A 90 -1.76 -7.40 -7.80
N THR A 91 -0.70 -8.13 -8.15
CA THR A 91 -0.80 -9.53 -8.56
C THR A 91 -0.15 -10.39 -7.49
N ASP A 92 -0.59 -11.63 -7.44
CA ASP A 92 -0.01 -12.66 -6.59
C ASP A 92 1.46 -12.93 -6.97
N VAL A 93 2.26 -13.41 -6.02
CA VAL A 93 3.70 -13.69 -6.17
C VAL A 93 4.04 -15.15 -6.02
#